data_AF-A0A7S3BL43-F1
#
_entry.id   AF-A0A7S3BL43-F1
#
_cell.length_a   1.000
_cell.length_b   1.000
_cell.length_c   1.000
_cell.angle_alpha   90.00
_cell.angle_beta   90.00
_cell.angle_gamma   90.00
#
_symmetry.space_group_name_H-M   'P 1'
#
loop_
_entity.id
_entity.type
_entity.pdbx_description
1 polymer ?
#
loop_
_entity_poly.entity_id
_entity_poly.type
_entity_poly.pdbx_seq_one_letter_code
_entity_poly.pdbx_strand_id
1 'polypeptide(L)'
;MSYRELRNFAEMMRALGYPRPVSVESFRVCNFELTADCLSWLVERYEPGESVPEDLATVKDRVFFLRKCAEIMLGRARIKLNLKRLYQGDGFAVREMLKIASVLYRASRQEEIDAEEG
;
A
#
# COMPACT_ATOMS: atom_id res chain seq x y z
N MET A 1 13.85 8.37 3.36
CA MET A 1 13.36 7.04 3.78
C MET A 1 14.56 6.18 4.14
N SER A 2 14.47 5.35 5.18
CA SER A 2 15.57 4.44 5.54
C SER A 2 15.47 3.09 4.83
N TYR A 3 16.61 2.44 4.58
CA TYR A 3 16.68 1.07 4.07
C TYR A 3 15.80 0.09 4.88
N ARG A 4 15.69 0.32 6.19
CA ARG A 4 14.86 -0.47 7.10
C ARG A 4 13.38 -0.40 6.74
N GLU A 5 12.87 0.78 6.38
CA GLU A 5 11.46 0.97 6.00
C GLU A 5 11.12 0.21 4.70
N LEU A 6 12.01 0.24 3.70
CA LEU A 6 11.82 -0.52 2.45
C LEU A 6 11.80 -2.01 2.68
N ARG A 7 12.81 -2.51 3.41
CA ARG A 7 12.91 -3.93 3.71
C ARG A 7 11.68 -4.41 4.47
N ASN A 8 11.26 -3.66 5.49
CA ASN A 8 10.06 -3.98 6.25
C ASN A 8 8.80 -3.98 5.38
N PHE A 9 8.66 -3.02 4.47
CA PHE A 9 7.54 -3.00 3.53
C PHE A 9 7.53 -4.24 2.62
N ALA A 10 8.68 -4.57 2.02
CA ALA A 10 8.80 -5.74 1.15
C ALA A 10 8.49 -7.06 1.89
N GLU A 11 8.95 -7.20 3.14
CA GLU A 11 8.66 -8.36 4.00
C GLU A 11 7.17 -8.43 4.35
N MET A 12 6.54 -7.31 4.74
CA MET A 12 5.10 -7.25 5.03
C MET A 12 4.24 -7.58 3.80
N MET A 13 4.56 -7.01 2.63
CA MET A 13 3.82 -7.30 1.40
C MET A 13 3.89 -8.79 1.04
N ARG A 14 5.07 -9.41 1.19
CA ARG A 14 5.23 -10.86 0.98
C ARG A 14 4.41 -11.67 1.98
N ALA A 15 4.47 -11.35 3.26
CA ALA A 15 3.73 -12.07 4.29
C ALA A 15 2.21 -11.94 4.12
N LEU A 16 1.74 -10.78 3.67
CA LEU A 16 0.33 -10.57 3.34
C LEU A 16 -0.08 -11.27 2.03
N GLY A 17 0.84 -11.86 1.27
CA GLY A 17 0.54 -12.58 0.04
C GLY A 17 0.39 -11.70 -1.21
N TYR A 18 1.02 -10.52 -1.24
CA TYR A 18 1.07 -9.71 -2.46
C TYR A 18 1.80 -10.48 -3.57
N PRO A 19 1.20 -10.62 -4.77
CA PRO A 19 1.64 -11.60 -5.77
C PRO A 19 2.93 -11.23 -6.51
N ARG A 20 3.34 -9.95 -6.49
CA ARG A 20 4.53 -9.48 -7.23
C ARG A 20 5.72 -9.25 -6.29
N PRO A 21 6.96 -9.49 -6.76
CA PRO A 21 8.13 -9.23 -5.94
C PRO A 21 8.32 -7.71 -5.73
N VAL A 22 8.29 -7.29 -4.47
CA VAL A 22 8.70 -5.93 -4.05
C VAL A 22 10.12 -5.99 -3.51
N SER A 23 11.00 -5.12 -4.02
CA SER A 23 12.39 -5.03 -3.55
C SER A 23 12.75 -3.62 -3.11
N VAL A 24 13.85 -3.50 -2.37
CA VAL A 24 14.42 -2.20 -1.99
C VAL A 24 14.80 -1.38 -3.22
N GLU A 25 15.29 -2.03 -4.28
CA GLU A 25 15.71 -1.37 -5.53
C GLU A 25 14.53 -0.73 -6.27
N SER A 26 13.36 -1.35 -6.16
CA SER A 26 12.14 -0.96 -6.88
C SER A 26 11.67 0.48 -6.59
N PHE A 27 12.12 1.08 -5.47
CA PHE A 27 11.77 2.43 -5.03
C PHE A 27 12.99 3.34 -4.83
N ARG A 28 14.19 2.93 -5.29
CA ARG A 28 15.35 3.84 -5.35
C ARG A 28 15.19 4.90 -6.44
N VAL A 29 14.39 4.58 -7.47
CA VAL A 29 13.93 5.50 -8.50
C VAL A 29 12.41 5.66 -8.39
N CYS A 30 11.87 6.75 -8.94
CA CYS A 30 10.43 6.96 -9.01
C CYS A 30 9.77 5.82 -9.80
N ASN A 31 8.87 5.10 -9.15
CA ASN A 31 8.11 3.99 -9.70
C ASN A 31 6.63 4.11 -9.31
N PHE A 32 5.91 4.96 -10.05
CA PHE A 32 4.49 5.17 -9.81
C PHE A 32 3.65 3.92 -10.12
N GLU A 33 4.01 3.16 -11.15
CA GLU A 33 3.27 1.95 -11.54
C GLU A 33 3.23 0.93 -10.41
N LEU A 34 4.39 0.60 -9.83
CA LEU A 34 4.45 -0.31 -8.69
C LEU A 34 3.74 0.29 -7.46
N THR A 35 3.83 1.61 -7.26
CA THR A 35 3.13 2.29 -6.17
C THR A 35 1.62 2.14 -6.31
N ALA A 36 1.08 2.35 -7.51
CA ALA A 36 -0.35 2.24 -7.77
C ALA A 36 -0.83 0.80 -7.59
N ASP A 37 -0.08 -0.17 -8.12
CA ASP A 37 -0.40 -1.59 -7.98
C ASP A 37 -0.39 -2.06 -6.51
N CYS A 38 0.66 -1.70 -5.75
CA CYS A 38 0.73 -1.97 -4.32
C CYS A 38 -0.40 -1.30 -3.54
N LEU A 39 -0.68 -0.02 -3.84
CA LEU A 39 -1.72 0.74 -3.14
C LEU A 39 -3.11 0.19 -3.43
N SER A 40 -3.41 -0.13 -4.69
CA SER A 40 -4.68 -0.72 -5.11
C SER A 40 -4.90 -2.04 -4.38
N TRP A 41 -3.89 -2.91 -4.38
CA TRP A 41 -3.96 -4.20 -3.69
C TRP A 41 -4.16 -4.06 -2.17
N LEU A 42 -3.46 -3.12 -1.53
CA LEU A 42 -3.62 -2.85 -0.09
C LEU A 42 -5.00 -2.31 0.26
N VAL A 43 -5.56 -1.43 -0.59
CA VAL A 43 -6.90 -0.86 -0.39
C VAL A 43 -7.97 -1.94 -0.55
N GLU A 44 -7.91 -2.75 -1.63
CA GLU A 44 -8.86 -3.84 -1.87
C GLU A 44 -8.82 -4.89 -0.73
N ARG A 45 -7.62 -5.19 -0.22
CA ARG A 45 -7.49 -6.13 0.91
C ARG A 45 -8.05 -5.58 2.22
N TYR A 46 -8.04 -4.25 2.40
CA TYR A 46 -8.59 -3.61 3.59
C TYR A 46 -10.11 -3.43 3.51
N GLU A 47 -10.62 -2.97 2.36
CA GLU A 47 -12.04 -2.75 2.11
C GLU A 47 -12.43 -3.44 0.79
N PRO A 48 -12.81 -4.74 0.84
CA PRO A 48 -13.20 -5.49 -0.34
C PRO A 48 -14.44 -4.89 -1.01
N GLY A 49 -14.41 -4.82 -2.35
CA GLY A 49 -15.57 -4.39 -3.15
C GLY A 49 -15.71 -2.88 -3.38
N GLU A 50 -14.82 -2.04 -2.83
CA GLU A 50 -14.76 -0.62 -3.19
C GLU A 50 -13.75 -0.40 -4.32
N SER A 51 -14.24 -0.33 -5.56
CA SER A 51 -13.39 -0.20 -6.75
C SER A 51 -12.64 1.12 -6.80
N VAL A 52 -11.34 1.04 -7.11
CA VAL A 52 -10.49 2.18 -7.46
C VAL A 52 -10.31 2.27 -8.98
N PRO A 53 -10.02 3.46 -9.54
CA PRO A 53 -9.79 3.62 -10.98
C PRO A 53 -8.58 2.80 -11.47
N GLU A 54 -8.76 2.05 -12.56
CA GLU A 54 -7.70 1.21 -13.15
C GLU A 54 -6.90 1.92 -14.26
N ASP A 55 -7.51 2.89 -14.96
CA ASP A 55 -6.81 3.68 -15.97
C ASP A 55 -5.95 4.76 -15.31
N LEU A 56 -4.64 4.71 -15.58
CA LEU A 56 -3.62 5.59 -15.02
C LEU A 56 -2.79 6.27 -16.14
N ALA A 57 -3.33 6.32 -17.36
CA ALA A 57 -2.63 6.83 -18.54
C ALA A 57 -2.27 8.32 -18.40
N THR A 58 -3.17 9.15 -17.85
CA THR A 58 -2.91 10.58 -17.68
C THR A 58 -2.59 10.97 -16.24
N VAL A 59 -1.95 12.13 -16.07
CA VAL A 59 -1.70 12.73 -14.73
C VAL A 59 -3.02 12.92 -13.97
N LYS A 60 -4.10 13.30 -14.66
CA LYS A 60 -5.40 13.52 -14.05
C LYS A 60 -5.96 12.22 -13.48
N ASP A 61 -5.84 11.12 -14.22
CA ASP A 61 -6.36 9.81 -13.79
C ASP A 61 -5.57 9.28 -12.61
N ARG A 62 -4.24 9.44 -12.62
CA ARG A 62 -3.38 9.11 -11.49
C ARG A 62 -3.76 9.87 -10.22
N VAL A 63 -4.00 11.18 -10.33
CA VAL A 63 -4.43 12.01 -9.19
C VAL A 63 -5.82 11.58 -8.70
N PHE A 64 -6.72 11.24 -9.62
CA PHE A 64 -8.06 10.74 -9.29
C PHE A 64 -7.99 9.39 -8.55
N PHE A 65 -7.19 8.45 -9.04
CA PHE A 65 -6.89 7.18 -8.37
C PHE A 65 -6.39 7.39 -6.94
N LEU A 66 -5.32 8.19 -6.76
CA LEU A 66 -4.75 8.44 -5.43
C LEU A 66 -5.75 9.08 -4.47
N ARG A 67 -6.59 10.01 -4.95
CA ARG A 67 -7.66 10.63 -4.17
C ARG A 67 -8.67 9.58 -3.70
N LYS A 68 -9.14 8.72 -4.61
CA LYS A 68 -10.11 7.68 -4.27
C LYS A 68 -9.55 6.72 -3.21
N CYS A 69 -8.31 6.25 -3.38
CA CYS A 69 -7.64 5.43 -2.35
C CYS A 69 -7.57 6.14 -0.99
N ALA A 70 -7.20 7.41 -0.96
CA ALA A 70 -7.08 8.16 0.29
C ALA A 70 -8.43 8.43 0.96
N GLU A 71 -9.50 8.64 0.18
CA GLU A 71 -10.87 8.78 0.69
C GLU A 71 -11.35 7.50 1.35
N ILE A 72 -11.14 6.35 0.70
CA ILE A 72 -11.47 5.03 1.25
C ILE A 72 -10.74 4.81 2.58
N MET A 73 -9.41 4.97 2.57
CA MET A 73 -8.60 4.72 3.77
C MET A 73 -8.88 5.72 4.90
N LEU A 74 -9.25 6.96 4.59
CA LEU A 74 -9.66 7.92 5.60
C LEU A 74 -11.03 7.54 6.19
N GLY A 75 -11.99 7.16 5.35
CA GLY A 75 -13.36 6.83 5.77
C GLY A 75 -13.46 5.52 6.54
N ARG A 76 -12.78 4.47 6.07
CA ARG A 76 -12.87 3.11 6.60
C ARG A 76 -11.84 2.83 7.69
N ALA A 77 -10.60 3.24 7.47
CA ALA A 77 -9.49 2.93 8.36
C ALA A 77 -9.06 4.08 9.28
N ARG A 78 -9.60 5.29 9.07
CA ARG A 78 -9.09 6.54 9.67
C ARG A 78 -7.59 6.76 9.40
N ILE A 79 -7.08 6.24 8.29
CA ILE A 79 -5.68 6.40 7.87
C ILE A 79 -5.59 7.57 6.89
N LYS A 80 -4.92 8.64 7.32
CA LYS A 80 -4.63 9.79 6.46
C LYS A 80 -3.38 9.53 5.60
N LEU A 81 -3.57 9.53 4.29
CA LEU A 81 -2.51 9.40 3.29
C LEU A 81 -2.10 10.75 2.70
N ASN A 82 -0.83 10.88 2.35
CA ASN A 82 -0.30 12.04 1.63
C ASN A 82 -0.19 11.74 0.12
N LEU A 83 -1.09 12.33 -0.67
CA LEU A 83 -1.17 12.11 -2.12
C LEU A 83 0.11 12.50 -2.86
N LYS A 84 0.76 13.60 -2.46
CA LYS A 84 2.00 14.05 -3.11
C LYS A 84 3.11 13.03 -2.95
N ARG A 85 3.23 12.43 -1.76
CA ARG A 85 4.22 11.38 -1.47
C ARG A 85 3.92 10.09 -2.22
N LEU A 86 2.65 9.69 -2.30
CA LEU A 86 2.25 8.54 -3.13
C LEU A 86 2.58 8.79 -4.61
N TYR A 87 2.30 9.98 -5.13
CA TYR A 87 2.59 10.31 -6.53
C TYR A 87 4.08 10.32 -6.86
N GLN A 88 4.96 10.62 -5.89
CA GLN A 88 6.41 10.59 -6.09
C GLN A 88 6.95 9.18 -6.40
N GLY A 89 6.21 8.13 -6.04
CA GLY A 89 6.57 6.74 -6.36
C GLY A 89 7.92 6.29 -5.81
N ASP A 90 8.45 6.96 -4.79
CA ASP A 90 9.76 6.73 -4.23
C ASP A 90 9.64 6.27 -2.77
N GLY A 91 10.71 6.45 -2.01
CA GLY A 91 10.71 6.12 -0.60
C GLY A 91 9.66 6.82 0.27
N PHE A 92 9.14 7.97 -0.15
CA PHE A 92 8.04 8.62 0.55
C PHE A 92 6.70 7.94 0.25
N ALA A 93 6.50 7.40 -0.95
CA ALA A 93 5.30 6.64 -1.29
C ALA A 93 5.16 5.40 -0.42
N VAL A 94 6.24 4.64 -0.27
CA VAL A 94 6.27 3.44 0.58
C VAL A 94 5.97 3.76 2.05
N ARG A 95 6.41 4.92 2.57
CA ARG A 95 6.04 5.33 3.94
C ARG A 95 4.54 5.53 4.11
N GLU A 96 3.86 6.00 3.07
CA GLU A 96 2.41 6.14 3.09
C GLU A 96 1.73 4.76 2.97
N MET A 97 2.22 3.88 2.08
CA MET A 97 1.69 2.50 1.94
C MET A 97 1.93 1.64 3.20
N LEU A 98 3.05 1.84 3.89
CA LEU A 98 3.38 1.16 5.16
C LEU A 98 2.33 1.40 6.25
N LYS A 99 1.62 2.53 6.23
CA LYS A 99 0.54 2.80 7.19
C LYS A 99 -0.57 1.76 7.08
N ILE A 100 -0.91 1.36 5.85
CA ILE A 100 -1.94 0.37 5.55
C ILE A 100 -1.38 -1.03 5.80
N ALA A 101 -0.23 -1.34 5.21
CA ALA A 101 0.41 -2.65 5.31
C ALA A 101 0.67 -3.05 6.78
N SER A 102 1.07 -2.11 7.64
CA SER A 102 1.31 -2.38 9.06
C SER A 102 0.04 -2.76 9.81
N VAL A 103 -1.12 -2.20 9.43
CA VAL A 103 -2.41 -2.54 10.06
C VAL A 103 -2.83 -3.94 9.63
N LEU A 104 -2.81 -4.21 8.33
CA LEU A 104 -3.15 -5.54 7.78
C LEU A 104 -2.22 -6.62 8.33
N TYR A 105 -0.91 -6.36 8.38
CA TYR A 105 0.08 -7.34 8.85
C TYR A 105 -0.07 -7.64 10.35
N ARG A 106 -0.44 -6.66 11.16
CA ARG A 106 -0.72 -6.91 12.59
C ARG A 106 -1.98 -7.76 12.75
N ALA A 107 -3.01 -7.49 11.96
CA ALA A 107 -4.24 -8.28 11.98
C ALA A 107 -3.97 -9.74 11.57
N SER A 108 -3.26 -9.97 10.45
CA SER A 108 -2.96 -11.32 9.99
C SER A 108 -2.13 -12.13 11.00
N ARG A 109 -1.17 -11.48 11.68
CA ARG A 109 -0.37 -12.15 12.71
C ARG A 109 -1.14 -12.47 13.98
N GLN A 110 -2.15 -11.66 14.33
CA GLN A 110 -3.00 -11.97 15.46
C GLN A 110 -3.88 -13.19 15.14
N GLU A 111 -4.44 -13.23 13.92
CA GLU A 111 -5.23 -14.37 13.44
C GLU A 111 -4.42 -15.68 13.44
N GLU A 112 -3.14 -15.63 13.03
CA GLU A 112 -2.24 -16.80 13.09
C GLU A 112 -2.04 -17.31 14.53
N ILE A 113 -1.81 -16.42 15.50
CA ILE A 113 -1.61 -16.80 16.91
C ILE A 113 -2.89 -17.41 17.48
N ASP A 114 -4.03 -16.77 17.23
CA ASP A 114 -5.34 -17.23 17.72
C ASP A 114 -5.70 -18.62 17.16
N ALA A 115 -5.25 -18.94 15.93
CA ALA A 115 -5.45 -20.25 15.29
C ALA A 115 -4.50 -21.34 15.82
N GLU A 116 -3.32 -20.99 16.34
CA GLU A 116 -2.36 -21.93 16.93
C GLU A 116 -2.71 -22.30 18.39
N GLU A 117 -3.44 -21.42 19.09
CA GLU A 117 -3.83 -21.61 20.50
C GLU A 117 -5.20 -22.28 20.70
N GLY A 118 -5.99 -22.48 19.63
CA GLY A 118 -7.34 -23.08 19.66
C GLY A 118 -7.39 -24.55 19.26
#